data_AF-A0A842TTZ6-F1
#
_entry.id   AF-A0A842TTZ6-F1
#
_cell.length_a   1.000
_cell.length_b   1.000
_cell.length_c   1.000
_cell.angle_alpha   90.00
_cell.angle_beta   90.00
_cell.angle_gamma   90.00
#
_symmetry.space_group_name_H-M   'P 1'
#
loop_
_entity.id
_entity.type
_entity.pdbx_description
1 polymer ?
#
loop_
_entity_poly.entity_id
_entity_poly.type
_entity_poly.pdbx_seq_one_letter_code
_entity_poly.pdbx_strand_id
1 'polypeptide(L)'
;MIKRFEKKMVLRMFRKGILMIMREKRTFIIFTLIYTILIFLTSLFLDYSIAGSFGGISGYLVLIFLFTSLVLSLLYAWILVSRKRRDWATLKCIGYTNLNIITIVSGIILFTTLMGLLIVVEVLFHYTALFTYIATIDIETTLPAILIGLAPVVATTILFISVQVVSIALIYRKVLKVRPIVALKRVGE
;
A
#
# COMPACT_ATOMS: atom_id res chain seq x y z
N MET A 1 -13.00 26.69 14.32
CA MET A 1 -12.03 27.20 13.33
C MET A 1 -10.74 26.37 13.26
N ILE A 2 -10.12 26.04 14.40
CA ILE A 2 -8.86 25.27 14.52
C ILE A 2 -8.91 23.88 13.82
N LYS A 3 -9.95 23.07 14.07
CA LYS A 3 -10.13 21.76 13.39
C LYS A 3 -10.19 21.84 11.85
N ARG A 4 -10.62 22.99 11.29
CA ARG A 4 -10.70 23.19 9.83
C ARG A 4 -9.32 23.49 9.23
N PHE A 5 -8.48 24.23 9.97
CA PHE A 5 -7.09 24.48 9.62
C PHE A 5 -6.24 23.21 9.70
N GLU A 6 -6.46 22.40 10.73
CA GLU A 6 -5.76 21.13 10.94
C GLU A 6 -6.05 20.14 9.80
N LYS A 7 -7.33 19.95 9.41
CA LYS A 7 -7.70 19.13 8.24
C LYS A 7 -7.06 19.63 6.94
N LYS A 8 -7.04 20.96 6.70
CA LYS A 8 -6.37 21.55 5.53
C LYS A 8 -4.86 21.27 5.53
N MET A 9 -4.24 21.28 6.70
CA MET A 9 -2.81 21.00 6.85
C MET A 9 -2.49 19.53 6.59
N VAL A 10 -3.27 18.59 7.15
CA VAL A 10 -3.12 17.14 6.91
C VAL A 10 -3.24 16.81 5.42
N LEU A 11 -4.26 17.34 4.73
CA LEU A 11 -4.44 17.11 3.29
C LEU A 11 -3.28 17.66 2.46
N ARG A 12 -2.77 18.86 2.81
CA ARG A 12 -1.61 19.45 2.15
C ARG A 12 -0.36 18.58 2.32
N MET A 13 -0.17 18.01 3.50
CA MET A 13 0.98 17.15 3.83
C MET A 13 0.89 15.80 3.12
N PHE A 14 -0.31 15.22 3.06
CA PHE A 14 -0.60 14.03 2.27
C PHE A 14 -0.25 14.22 0.78
N ARG A 15 -0.69 15.34 0.18
CA ARG A 15 -0.36 15.69 -1.21
C ARG A 15 1.16 15.84 -1.43
N LYS A 16 1.89 16.42 -0.47
CA LYS A 16 3.34 16.49 -0.53
C LYS A 16 3.99 15.10 -0.53
N GLY A 17 3.46 14.16 0.27
CA GLY A 17 3.90 12.76 0.26
C GLY A 17 3.74 12.12 -1.12
N ILE A 18 2.59 12.28 -1.76
CA ILE A 18 2.34 11.77 -3.12
C ILE A 18 3.37 12.33 -4.12
N LEU A 19 3.56 13.65 -4.13
CA LEU A 19 4.52 14.29 -5.04
C LEU A 19 5.96 13.82 -4.76
N MET A 20 6.30 13.58 -3.50
CA MET A 20 7.62 13.11 -3.11
C MET A 20 7.88 11.68 -3.59
N ILE A 21 6.89 10.79 -3.52
CA ILE A 21 7.07 9.40 -3.99
C ILE A 21 7.04 9.29 -5.51
N MET A 22 6.24 10.11 -6.20
CA MET A 22 6.23 10.14 -7.67
C MET A 22 7.57 10.58 -8.28
N ARG A 23 8.37 11.36 -7.54
CA ARG A 23 9.74 11.70 -7.95
C ARG A 23 10.69 10.50 -7.85
N GLU A 24 10.38 9.52 -6.98
CA GLU A 24 11.17 8.31 -6.79
C GLU A 24 10.61 7.12 -7.58
N LYS A 25 10.54 7.29 -8.90
CA LYS A 25 9.90 6.33 -9.81
C LYS A 25 10.33 4.87 -9.57
N ARG A 26 11.63 4.61 -9.37
CA ARG A 26 12.16 3.25 -9.18
C ARG A 26 11.63 2.58 -7.92
N THR A 27 11.70 3.25 -6.78
CA THR A 27 11.19 2.72 -5.50
C THR A 27 9.67 2.56 -5.58
N PHE A 28 8.97 3.56 -6.11
CA PHE A 28 7.52 3.53 -6.27
C PHE A 28 7.04 2.35 -7.10
N ILE A 29 7.62 2.13 -8.29
CA ILE A 29 7.22 1.05 -9.20
C ILE A 29 7.41 -0.33 -8.54
N ILE A 30 8.55 -0.56 -7.89
CA ILE A 30 8.87 -1.85 -7.25
C ILE A 30 7.83 -2.17 -6.16
N PHE A 31 7.57 -1.23 -5.24
CA PHE A 31 6.62 -1.48 -4.16
C PHE A 31 5.18 -1.58 -4.67
N THR A 32 4.79 -0.78 -5.67
CA THR A 32 3.47 -0.90 -6.29
C THR A 32 3.27 -2.28 -6.91
N LEU A 33 4.25 -2.81 -7.65
CA LEU A 33 4.17 -4.14 -8.26
C LEU A 33 4.01 -5.24 -7.18
N ILE A 34 4.82 -5.19 -6.12
CA ILE A 34 4.72 -6.15 -5.02
C ILE A 34 3.34 -6.07 -4.35
N TYR A 35 2.81 -4.86 -4.11
CA TYR A 35 1.47 -4.69 -3.57
C TYR A 35 0.38 -5.19 -4.52
N THR A 36 0.49 -4.96 -5.83
CA THR A 36 -0.44 -5.50 -6.83
C THR A 36 -0.50 -7.03 -6.75
N ILE A 37 0.65 -7.71 -6.70
CA ILE A 37 0.70 -9.17 -6.57
C ILE A 37 0.06 -9.62 -5.25
N LEU A 38 0.41 -8.97 -4.13
CA LEU A 38 -0.15 -9.30 -2.81
C LEU A 38 -1.67 -9.12 -2.77
N ILE A 39 -2.19 -8.02 -3.29
CA ILE A 39 -3.63 -7.73 -3.33
C ILE A 39 -4.34 -8.75 -4.23
N PHE A 40 -3.77 -9.05 -5.40
CA PHE A 40 -4.32 -10.04 -6.32
C PHE A 40 -4.40 -11.43 -5.67
N LEU A 41 -3.30 -11.93 -5.12
CA LEU A 41 -3.25 -13.24 -4.46
C LEU A 41 -4.19 -13.29 -3.27
N THR A 42 -4.21 -12.25 -2.42
CA THR A 42 -5.13 -12.21 -1.28
C THR A 42 -6.58 -12.26 -1.76
N SER A 43 -6.91 -11.59 -2.86
CA SER A 43 -8.29 -11.57 -3.39
C SER A 43 -8.69 -12.92 -3.96
N LEU A 44 -7.76 -13.57 -4.67
CA LEU A 44 -7.96 -14.91 -5.23
C LEU A 44 -8.18 -15.96 -4.14
N PHE A 45 -7.31 -16.00 -3.14
CA PHE A 45 -7.43 -16.99 -2.05
C PHE A 45 -8.60 -16.69 -1.11
N LEU A 46 -9.00 -15.42 -0.98
CA LEU A 46 -10.22 -15.08 -0.26
C LEU A 46 -11.46 -15.58 -1.01
N ASP A 47 -11.50 -15.44 -2.34
CA ASP A 47 -12.59 -15.98 -3.17
C ASP A 47 -12.68 -17.50 -3.05
N TYR A 48 -11.56 -18.21 -3.15
CA TYR A 48 -11.52 -19.65 -2.91
C TYR A 48 -11.97 -20.05 -1.51
N SER A 49 -11.58 -19.28 -0.49
CA SER A 49 -12.02 -19.52 0.89
C SER A 49 -13.53 -19.36 1.06
N ILE A 50 -14.14 -18.36 0.41
CA ILE A 50 -15.59 -18.13 0.44
C ILE A 50 -16.33 -19.23 -0.35
N ALA A 51 -15.80 -19.63 -1.50
CA ALA A 51 -16.36 -20.68 -2.33
C ALA A 51 -16.23 -22.09 -1.73
N GLY A 52 -15.54 -22.24 -0.58
CA GLY A 52 -15.27 -23.55 0.04
C GLY A 52 -14.25 -24.39 -0.73
N SER A 53 -13.57 -23.80 -1.72
CA SER A 53 -12.53 -24.47 -2.50
C SER A 53 -11.21 -24.43 -1.74
N PHE A 54 -10.42 -25.52 -1.80
CA PHE A 54 -9.17 -25.71 -1.02
C PHE A 54 -9.32 -25.79 0.52
N GLY A 55 -10.53 -25.93 1.05
CA GLY A 55 -10.79 -26.13 2.48
C GLY A 55 -10.19 -25.03 3.37
N GLY A 56 -9.70 -25.38 4.57
CA GLY A 56 -9.12 -24.41 5.51
C GLY A 56 -7.76 -23.82 5.11
N ILE A 57 -7.09 -24.38 4.10
CA ILE A 57 -5.76 -23.94 3.67
C ILE A 57 -5.81 -22.54 3.05
N SER A 58 -6.88 -22.23 2.31
CA SER A 58 -7.10 -20.92 1.67
C SER A 58 -7.14 -19.79 2.70
N GLY A 59 -7.84 -20.00 3.82
CA GLY A 59 -7.90 -19.03 4.92
C GLY A 59 -6.55 -18.75 5.58
N TYR A 60 -5.73 -19.79 5.80
CA TYR A 60 -4.37 -19.61 6.33
C TYR A 60 -3.47 -18.82 5.36
N LEU A 61 -3.58 -19.05 4.05
CA LEU A 61 -2.83 -18.30 3.05
C LEU A 61 -3.22 -16.82 3.04
N VAL A 62 -4.51 -16.50 3.15
CA VAL A 62 -4.98 -15.10 3.29
C VAL A 62 -4.33 -14.43 4.50
N LEU A 63 -4.32 -15.09 5.66
CA LEU A 63 -3.66 -14.54 6.87
C LEU A 63 -2.16 -14.34 6.67
N ILE A 64 -1.47 -15.28 6.01
CA ILE A 64 -0.04 -15.16 5.70
C ILE A 64 0.22 -13.96 4.78
N PHE A 65 -0.61 -13.75 3.75
CA PHE A 65 -0.46 -12.60 2.86
C PHE A 65 -0.74 -11.27 3.57
N LEU A 66 -1.74 -11.22 4.45
CA LEU A 66 -2.00 -10.04 5.27
C LEU A 66 -0.82 -9.74 6.21
N PHE A 67 -0.28 -10.76 6.88
CA PHE A 67 0.91 -10.59 7.72
C PHE A 67 2.13 -10.13 6.91
N THR A 68 2.35 -10.72 5.75
CA THR A 68 3.42 -10.32 4.82
C THR A 68 3.25 -8.86 4.39
N SER A 69 2.02 -8.41 4.13
CA SER A 69 1.74 -7.02 3.77
C SER A 69 2.06 -6.03 4.90
N LEU A 70 1.85 -6.42 6.16
CA LEU A 70 2.23 -5.63 7.33
C LEU A 70 3.75 -5.49 7.42
N VAL A 71 4.47 -6.61 7.31
CA VAL A 71 5.95 -6.62 7.33
C VAL A 71 6.51 -5.77 6.18
N LEU A 72 5.94 -5.90 4.98
CA LEU A 72 6.35 -5.15 3.82
C LEU A 72 6.11 -3.64 4.00
N SER A 73 4.98 -3.24 4.59
CA SER A 73 4.67 -1.83 4.88
C SER A 73 5.66 -1.22 5.86
N LEU A 74 6.04 -1.95 6.91
CA LEU A 74 7.07 -1.55 7.85
C LEU A 74 8.45 -1.43 7.19
N LEU A 75 8.82 -2.42 6.37
CA LEU A 75 10.07 -2.42 5.62
C LEU A 75 10.13 -1.26 4.62
N TYR A 76 9.01 -0.97 3.95
CA TYR A 76 8.90 0.13 3.02
C TYR A 76 9.11 1.49 3.72
N ALA A 77 8.41 1.70 4.83
CA ALA A 77 8.57 2.89 5.66
C ALA A 77 10.01 3.03 6.18
N TRP A 78 10.62 1.93 6.62
CA TRP A 78 12.00 1.89 7.08
C TRP A 78 12.99 2.28 5.98
N ILE A 79 12.84 1.71 4.77
CA ILE A 79 13.68 2.03 3.62
C ILE A 79 13.53 3.50 3.24
N LEU A 80 12.30 4.02 3.20
CA LEU A 80 12.02 5.42 2.88
C LEU A 80 12.68 6.39 3.88
N VAL A 81 12.56 6.09 5.18
CA VAL A 81 13.16 6.93 6.24
C VAL A 81 14.68 6.81 6.24
N SER A 82 15.22 5.61 6.03
CA SER A 82 16.66 5.36 6.08
C SER A 82 17.42 5.92 4.87
N ARG A 83 16.85 5.87 3.66
CA ARG A 83 17.50 6.40 2.46
C ARG A 83 17.52 7.94 2.43
N LYS A 84 16.52 8.58 3.04
CA LYS A 84 16.35 10.05 3.04
C LYS A 84 16.56 10.71 4.40
N ARG A 85 17.41 10.14 5.25
CA ARG A 85 17.67 10.68 6.61
C ARG A 85 17.99 12.18 6.61
N ARG A 86 18.70 12.66 5.58
CA ARG A 86 19.04 14.09 5.40
C ARG A 86 17.79 14.95 5.18
N ASP A 87 16.94 14.59 4.23
CA ASP A 87 15.70 15.34 3.93
C ASP A 87 14.75 15.37 5.13
N TRP A 88 14.68 14.27 5.89
CA TRP A 88 13.87 14.23 7.11
C TRP A 88 14.44 15.12 8.23
N ALA A 89 15.78 15.19 8.35
CA ALA A 89 16.43 16.08 9.30
C ALA A 89 16.22 17.56 8.94
N THR A 90 16.34 17.93 7.66
CA THR A 90 16.10 19.31 7.21
C THR A 90 14.63 19.72 7.40
N LEU A 91 13.67 18.82 7.14
CA LEU A 91 12.26 19.08 7.46
C LEU A 91 12.04 19.35 8.96
N LYS A 92 12.70 18.60 9.84
CA LYS A 92 12.65 18.85 11.29
C LYS A 92 13.29 20.20 11.66
N CYS A 93 14.39 20.60 11.01
CA CYS A 93 15.02 21.91 11.20
C CYS A 93 14.13 23.09 10.74
N ILE A 94 13.29 22.89 9.71
CA ILE A 94 12.32 23.89 9.23
C ILE A 94 11.05 23.94 10.12
N GLY A 95 10.99 23.12 11.18
CA GLY A 95 9.90 23.12 12.16
C GLY A 95 8.81 22.06 11.91
N TYR A 96 9.06 21.05 11.08
CA TYR A 96 8.09 19.96 10.92
C TYR A 96 8.11 19.07 12.17
N THR A 97 6.93 18.83 12.75
CA THR A 97 6.75 17.92 13.88
C THR A 97 6.88 16.46 13.43
N ASN A 98 7.04 15.54 14.38
CA ASN A 98 7.02 14.10 14.08
C ASN A 98 5.68 13.69 13.46
N LEU A 99 4.56 14.24 13.93
CA LEU A 99 3.23 13.98 13.38
C LEU A 99 3.15 14.34 11.89
N ASN A 100 3.68 15.51 11.52
CA ASN A 100 3.75 15.98 10.13
C ASN A 100 4.50 15.00 9.22
N ILE A 101 5.62 14.45 9.70
CA ILE A 101 6.41 13.46 8.94
C ILE A 101 5.63 12.15 8.81
N ILE A 102 4.93 11.71 9.85
CA ILE A 102 4.09 10.51 9.81
C ILE A 102 2.99 10.66 8.78
N THR A 103 2.31 11.81 8.74
CA THR A 103 1.28 12.07 7.74
C THR A 103 1.82 12.01 6.31
N ILE A 104 3.06 12.47 6.09
CA ILE A 104 3.73 12.34 4.78
C ILE A 104 3.98 10.86 4.45
N VAL A 105 4.60 10.12 5.37
CA VAL A 105 4.94 8.70 5.17
C VAL A 105 3.69 7.83 5.01
N SER A 106 2.66 8.06 5.82
CA SER A 106 1.37 7.37 5.69
C SER A 106 0.72 7.67 4.34
N GLY A 107 0.84 8.91 3.85
CA GLY A 107 0.33 9.27 2.53
C GLY A 107 1.04 8.55 1.40
N ILE A 108 2.35 8.34 1.52
CA ILE A 108 3.13 7.56 0.56
C ILE A 108 2.65 6.10 0.54
N ILE A 109 2.54 5.47 1.71
CA ILE A 109 2.13 4.06 1.82
C ILE A 109 0.71 3.87 1.28
N LEU A 110 -0.25 4.66 1.76
CA LEU A 110 -1.65 4.57 1.33
C LEU A 110 -1.81 4.83 -0.16
N PHE A 111 -1.06 5.78 -0.71
CA PHE A 111 -1.08 6.05 -2.15
C PHE A 111 -0.53 4.87 -2.96
N THR A 112 0.60 4.28 -2.54
CA THR A 112 1.17 3.11 -3.23
C THR A 112 0.23 1.90 -3.20
N THR A 113 -0.44 1.65 -2.08
CA THR A 113 -1.40 0.56 -1.95
C THR A 113 -2.66 0.81 -2.77
N LEU A 114 -3.14 2.06 -2.82
CA LEU A 114 -4.28 2.45 -3.64
C LEU A 114 -3.98 2.27 -5.13
N MET A 115 -2.79 2.64 -5.58
CA MET A 115 -2.35 2.41 -6.96
C MET A 115 -2.26 0.92 -7.28
N GLY A 116 -1.73 0.12 -6.36
CA GLY A 116 -1.70 -1.34 -6.50
C GLY A 116 -3.11 -1.92 -6.66
N LEU A 117 -4.07 -1.46 -5.86
CA LEU A 117 -5.48 -1.86 -5.95
C LEU A 117 -6.11 -1.49 -7.30
N LEU A 118 -5.93 -0.24 -7.75
CA LEU A 118 -6.49 0.22 -9.03
C LEU A 118 -5.96 -0.63 -10.19
N ILE A 119 -4.67 -0.99 -10.17
CA ILE A 119 -4.09 -1.88 -11.17
C ILE A 119 -4.74 -3.26 -11.13
N VAL A 120 -4.96 -3.85 -9.94
CA VAL A 120 -5.63 -5.15 -9.82
C VAL A 120 -7.05 -5.10 -10.38
N VAL A 121 -7.82 -4.07 -10.02
CA VAL A 121 -9.19 -3.88 -10.50
C VAL A 121 -9.22 -3.74 -12.02
N GLU A 122 -8.33 -2.92 -12.58
CA GLU A 122 -8.22 -2.73 -14.03
C GLU A 122 -7.92 -4.02 -14.78
N VAL A 123 -6.95 -4.80 -14.26
CA VAL A 123 -6.55 -6.10 -14.84
C VAL A 123 -7.70 -7.11 -14.77
N LEU A 124 -8.44 -7.15 -13.66
CA LEU A 124 -9.60 -8.04 -13.52
C LEU A 124 -10.72 -7.65 -14.49
N PHE A 125 -11.01 -6.36 -14.66
CA PHE A 125 -12.00 -5.92 -15.65
C PHE A 125 -11.57 -6.30 -17.08
N HIS A 126 -10.32 -6.06 -17.45
CA HIS A 126 -9.80 -6.44 -18.77
C HIS A 126 -9.84 -7.95 -18.99
N TYR A 127 -9.54 -8.75 -17.96
CA TYR A 127 -9.69 -10.20 -18.00
C TYR A 127 -11.15 -10.58 -18.30
N THR A 128 -12.11 -10.05 -17.54
CA THR A 128 -13.53 -10.39 -17.74
C THR A 128 -14.02 -9.97 -19.13
N ALA A 129 -13.63 -8.79 -19.62
CA ALA A 129 -14.01 -8.30 -20.93
C ALA A 129 -13.44 -9.19 -22.06
N LEU A 130 -12.19 -9.64 -21.92
CA LEU A 130 -11.55 -10.51 -22.90
C LEU A 130 -12.25 -11.88 -22.99
N PHE A 131 -12.48 -12.52 -21.84
CA PHE A 131 -13.08 -13.87 -21.83
C PHE A 131 -14.56 -13.87 -22.17
N THR A 132 -15.31 -12.82 -21.79
CA THR A 132 -16.69 -12.65 -22.25
C THR A 132 -16.77 -12.45 -23.76
N TYR A 133 -15.86 -11.66 -24.34
CA TYR A 133 -15.78 -11.50 -25.81
C TYR A 133 -15.43 -12.82 -26.51
N ILE A 134 -14.47 -13.59 -26.01
CA ILE A 134 -14.10 -14.90 -26.60
C ILE A 134 -15.28 -15.89 -26.51
N ALA A 135 -16.03 -15.89 -25.41
CA ALA A 135 -17.21 -16.73 -25.28
C ALA A 135 -18.32 -16.39 -26.31
N THR A 136 -18.41 -15.12 -26.75
CA THR A 136 -19.40 -14.73 -27.79
C THR A 136 -19.07 -15.22 -29.20
N ILE A 137 -17.82 -15.62 -29.46
CA ILE A 137 -17.38 -16.11 -30.77
C ILE A 137 -17.30 -17.65 -30.84
N ASP A 138 -18.03 -18.34 -29.95
CA ASP A 138 -18.13 -19.82 -29.87
C ASP A 138 -16.78 -20.57 -29.78
N ILE A 139 -15.73 -19.89 -29.29
CA ILE A 139 -14.51 -20.57 -28.89
C ILE A 139 -14.75 -21.11 -27.49
N GLU A 140 -15.00 -22.41 -27.36
CA GLU A 140 -15.14 -23.05 -26.06
C GLU A 140 -13.85 -22.88 -25.24
N THR A 141 -13.90 -21.99 -24.26
CA THR A 141 -12.85 -21.86 -23.24
C THR A 141 -13.31 -22.56 -21.97
N THR A 142 -12.49 -23.48 -21.45
CA THR A 142 -12.70 -24.13 -20.14
C THR A 142 -12.46 -23.19 -18.95
N LEU A 143 -12.03 -21.95 -19.21
CA LEU A 143 -11.74 -20.95 -18.19
C LEU A 143 -12.99 -20.13 -17.86
N PRO A 144 -13.21 -19.80 -16.57
CA PRO A 144 -14.36 -19.01 -16.16
C PRO A 144 -14.24 -17.57 -16.68
N ALA A 145 -15.36 -17.00 -17.14
CA ALA A 145 -15.41 -15.60 -17.60
C ALA A 145 -15.10 -14.59 -16.48
N ILE A 146 -15.31 -14.97 -15.22
CA ILE A 146 -15.00 -14.17 -14.04
C ILE A 146 -13.99 -14.92 -13.19
N LEU A 147 -12.77 -14.39 -13.08
CA LEU A 147 -11.69 -15.02 -12.32
C LEU A 147 -11.82 -14.81 -10.80
N ILE A 148 -12.20 -13.60 -10.39
CA ILE A 148 -12.36 -13.22 -8.98
C ILE A 148 -13.62 -12.37 -8.88
N GLY A 149 -14.53 -12.74 -7.97
CA GLY A 149 -15.72 -11.94 -7.71
C GLY A 149 -15.40 -10.52 -7.18
N LEU A 150 -16.32 -9.58 -7.40
CA LEU A 150 -16.18 -8.21 -6.88
C LEU A 150 -16.15 -8.17 -5.34
N ALA A 151 -16.93 -9.04 -4.68
CA ALA A 151 -17.01 -9.09 -3.23
C ALA A 151 -15.66 -9.41 -2.56
N PRO A 152 -14.91 -10.46 -2.97
CA PRO A 152 -13.55 -10.69 -2.50
C PRO A 152 -12.62 -9.49 -2.68
N VAL A 153 -12.68 -8.80 -3.82
CA VAL A 153 -11.83 -7.61 -4.10
C VAL A 153 -12.15 -6.44 -3.16
N VAL A 154 -13.44 -6.22 -2.87
CA VAL A 154 -13.86 -5.21 -1.90
C VAL A 154 -13.43 -5.60 -0.49
N ALA A 155 -13.61 -6.87 -0.11
CA ALA A 155 -13.20 -7.37 1.20
C ALA A 155 -11.68 -7.28 1.40
N THR A 156 -10.87 -7.63 0.39
CA THR A 156 -9.42 -7.47 0.47
C THR A 156 -9.00 -6.02 0.55
N THR A 157 -9.72 -5.11 -0.11
CA THR A 157 -9.47 -3.67 0.03
C THR A 157 -9.62 -3.22 1.49
N ILE A 158 -10.70 -3.61 2.15
CA ILE A 158 -10.96 -3.26 3.56
C ILE A 158 -9.88 -3.88 4.46
N LEU A 159 -9.53 -5.15 4.24
CA LEU A 159 -8.50 -5.85 5.00
C LEU A 159 -7.11 -5.22 4.80
N PHE A 160 -6.74 -4.85 3.58
CA PHE A 160 -5.46 -4.18 3.33
C PHE A 160 -5.43 -2.81 3.99
N ILE A 161 -6.47 -2.00 3.86
CA ILE A 161 -6.54 -0.68 4.50
C ILE A 161 -6.38 -0.83 6.02
N SER A 162 -7.04 -1.81 6.65
CA SER A 162 -6.92 -2.03 8.09
C SER A 162 -5.49 -2.39 8.50
N VAL A 163 -4.82 -3.28 7.75
CA VAL A 163 -3.42 -3.63 7.97
C VAL A 163 -2.48 -2.44 7.76
N GLN A 164 -2.76 -1.57 6.78
CA GLN A 164 -1.96 -0.35 6.57
C GLN A 164 -2.12 0.63 7.72
N VAL A 165 -3.33 0.79 8.27
CA VAL A 165 -3.57 1.63 9.46
C VAL A 165 -2.78 1.10 10.66
N VAL A 166 -2.77 -0.22 10.89
CA VAL A 166 -1.96 -0.85 11.94
C VAL A 166 -0.46 -0.60 11.71
N SER A 167 0.00 -0.76 10.48
CA SER A 167 1.41 -0.52 10.11
C SER A 167 1.83 0.93 10.38
N ILE A 168 0.98 1.92 10.05
CA ILE A 168 1.21 3.33 10.34
C ILE A 168 1.31 3.58 11.86
N ALA A 169 0.43 2.96 12.65
CA ALA A 169 0.48 3.06 14.11
C ALA A 169 1.78 2.47 14.70
N LEU A 170 2.30 1.39 14.11
CA LEU A 170 3.59 0.80 14.51
C LEU A 170 4.78 1.69 14.11
N ILE A 171 4.74 2.31 12.93
CA ILE A 171 5.77 3.28 12.46
C ILE A 171 5.88 4.45 13.44
N TYR A 172 4.75 4.97 13.92
CA TYR A 172 4.70 6.05 14.93
C TYR A 172 5.55 5.71 16.16
N ARG A 173 5.48 4.46 16.64
CA ARG A 173 6.18 4.03 17.86
C ARG A 173 7.68 3.79 17.66
N LYS A 174 8.11 3.22 16.52
CA LYS A 174 9.48 2.74 16.33
C LYS A 174 10.40 3.66 15.51
N VAL A 175 9.91 4.29 14.43
CA VAL A 175 10.81 4.79 13.37
C VAL A 175 11.22 6.26 13.55
N LEU A 176 10.47 7.07 14.31
CA LEU A 176 10.70 8.52 14.37
C LEU A 176 11.44 9.06 15.59
N LYS A 177 11.99 8.18 16.42
CA LYS A 177 12.90 8.56 17.53
C LYS A 177 14.33 8.90 17.07
N VAL A 178 14.60 8.99 15.77
CA VAL A 178 15.92 9.41 15.27
C VAL A 178 16.12 10.91 15.53
N ARG A 179 17.14 11.25 16.32
CA ARG A 179 17.52 12.63 16.68
C ARG A 179 18.15 13.34 15.47
N PRO A 180 17.71 14.57 15.09
CA PRO A 180 18.21 15.29 13.91
C PRO A 180 19.73 15.51 13.89
N ILE A 181 20.31 15.75 15.07
CA ILE A 181 21.73 16.10 15.26
C ILE A 181 22.67 14.96 14.83
N VAL A 182 22.27 13.70 15.06
CA VAL A 182 23.07 12.52 14.69
C VAL A 182 23.04 12.28 13.17
N ALA A 183 21.96 12.69 12.49
CA ALA A 183 21.82 12.52 11.05
C ALA A 183 22.63 13.57 10.24
N LEU A 184 22.86 14.76 10.79
CA LEU A 184 23.63 15.84 10.15
C LEU A 184 25.13 15.76 10.43
N LYS A 185 25.56 15.19 11.57
CA LYS A 185 26.98 15.06 11.93
C LYS A 185 27.77 14.15 10.98
N ARG A 186 27.13 13.16 10.36
CA ARG A 186 27.73 12.18 9.43
C ARG A 186 28.16 12.73 8.06
N VAL A 187 28.10 14.06 7.85
CA VAL A 187 28.45 14.72 6.59
C VAL A 187 29.75 15.53 6.70
N GLY A 188 30.26 15.72 7.93
CA GLY A 188 31.58 16.33 8.17
C GLY A 188 32.73 15.32 8.26
N GLU A 189 32.44 14.05 7.96
CA GLU A 189 33.41 12.94 7.86
C GLU A 189 33.41 12.40 6.43
#